data_AF-A0A815JDL9-F1
#
_entry.id   AF-A0A815JDL9-F1
#
_cell.length_a   1.000
_cell.length_b   1.000
_cell.length_c   1.000
_cell.angle_alpha   90.00
_cell.angle_beta   90.00
_cell.angle_gamma   90.00
#
_symmetry.space_group_name_H-M   'P 1'
#
loop_
_entity.id
_entity.type
_entity.pdbx_description
1 polymer ?
#
loop_
_entity_poly.entity_id
_entity_poly.type
_entity_poly.pdbx_seq_one_letter_code
_entity_poly.pdbx_strand_id
1 'polypeptide(L)'
;MSFERSNSRDEAQYYIRAFHGRYVAAHPDGQLVTDDEDIKHHDIQWMIINREYHKVALRIVKHGTFLSAEEDGAVRCSDRDIQRDCLWEMKQLENGKYAFHSNHHRWLTATGMTDATPPEQEAHLLTTKEKHYEQAQFDVIEVEN
;
A
#
# COMPACT_ATOMS: atom_id res chain seq x y z
N MET A 1 3.17 -36.74 2.38
CA MET A 1 3.08 -35.85 3.55
C MET A 1 2.57 -34.52 3.03
N SER A 2 1.27 -34.33 3.15
CA SER A 2 0.56 -33.14 2.65
C SER A 2 0.70 -32.07 3.71
N PHE A 3 1.32 -30.93 3.38
CA PHE A 3 1.42 -29.81 4.31
C PHE A 3 0.03 -29.18 4.47
N GLU A 4 -0.69 -29.67 5.46
CA GLU A 4 -1.83 -29.02 6.07
C GLU A 4 -1.30 -27.75 6.74
N ARG A 5 -1.29 -26.62 6.03
CA ARG A 5 -1.17 -25.30 6.68
C ARG A 5 -2.50 -24.99 7.36
N SER A 6 -2.84 -25.76 8.39
CA SER A 6 -3.72 -25.29 9.44
C SER A 6 -2.91 -24.28 10.24
N ASN A 7 -3.07 -23.01 9.92
CA ASN A 7 -2.60 -21.95 10.79
C ASN A 7 -3.60 -20.82 10.63
N SER A 8 -4.51 -20.73 11.59
CA SER A 8 -5.04 -19.45 12.05
C SER A 8 -3.80 -18.58 12.34
N ARG A 9 -3.27 -17.92 11.30
CA ARG A 9 -2.27 -16.88 11.44
C ARG A 9 -3.06 -15.67 11.89
N ASP A 10 -2.84 -15.24 13.13
CA ASP A 10 -2.89 -13.82 13.47
C ASP A 10 -2.44 -13.03 12.24
N GLU A 11 -3.31 -12.16 11.76
CA GLU A 11 -3.21 -11.54 10.44
C GLU A 11 -1.84 -10.88 10.29
N ALA A 12 -0.95 -11.52 9.50
CA ALA A 12 0.43 -11.08 9.37
C ALA A 12 0.48 -9.61 8.97
N GLN A 13 1.21 -8.82 9.74
CA GLN A 13 1.37 -7.40 9.50
C GLN A 13 2.60 -7.16 8.64
N TYR A 14 2.55 -6.12 7.82
CA TYR A 14 3.58 -5.75 6.88
C TYR A 14 3.80 -4.24 6.92
N TYR A 15 5.04 -3.82 6.77
CA TYR A 15 5.40 -2.47 6.41
C TYR A 15 5.55 -2.37 4.90
N ILE A 16 4.98 -1.33 4.31
CA ILE A 16 5.11 -1.03 2.88
C ILE A 16 6.05 0.18 2.76
N ARG A 17 7.22 -0.02 2.17
CA ARG A 17 8.22 1.02 1.99
C ARG A 17 8.32 1.41 0.52
N ALA A 18 8.19 2.69 0.21
CA ALA A 18 8.31 3.21 -1.14
C ALA A 18 9.76 3.23 -1.64
N PHE A 19 9.96 3.47 -2.94
CA PHE A 19 11.29 3.47 -3.58
C PHE A 19 12.28 4.47 -2.98
N HIS A 20 11.79 5.57 -2.39
CA HIS A 20 12.60 6.60 -1.72
C HIS A 20 12.91 6.28 -0.25
N GLY A 21 12.58 5.07 0.22
CA GLY A 21 12.94 4.58 1.56
C GLY A 21 11.99 4.97 2.69
N ARG A 22 10.92 5.72 2.43
CA ARG A 22 9.90 6.06 3.44
C ARG A 22 8.74 5.08 3.45
N TYR A 23 8.08 4.96 4.60
CA TYR A 23 6.96 4.04 4.79
C TYR A 23 5.63 4.66 4.39
N VAL A 24 4.72 3.84 3.87
CA VAL A 24 3.36 4.23 3.54
C VAL A 24 2.55 4.30 4.84
N ALA A 25 2.15 5.51 5.22
CA ALA A 25 1.27 5.77 6.33
C ALA A 25 -0.13 6.13 5.81
N ALA A 26 -1.17 5.71 6.52
CA ALA A 26 -2.51 6.26 6.29
C ALA A 26 -2.94 7.12 7.46
N HIS A 27 -3.31 8.36 7.15
CA HIS A 27 -3.84 9.30 8.10
C HIS A 27 -5.32 9.01 8.42
N PRO A 28 -5.79 9.48 9.58
CA PRO A 28 -7.19 9.31 10.01
C PRO A 28 -8.21 10.00 9.10
N ASP A 29 -7.78 10.95 8.25
CA ASP A 29 -8.61 11.60 7.23
C ASP A 29 -8.76 10.76 5.95
N GLY A 30 -8.11 9.60 5.88
CA GLY A 30 -8.12 8.70 4.73
C GLY A 30 -7.06 9.05 3.67
N GLN A 31 -6.23 10.07 3.91
CA GLN A 31 -5.10 10.40 3.05
C GLN A 31 -3.94 9.44 3.30
N LEU A 32 -3.24 9.04 2.24
CA LEU A 32 -1.99 8.30 2.38
C LEU A 32 -0.80 9.17 2.07
N VAL A 33 0.18 9.08 2.95
CA VAL A 33 1.43 9.82 2.84
C VAL A 33 2.60 8.85 2.96
N THR A 34 3.71 9.21 2.36
CA THR A 34 5.00 8.58 2.59
C THR A 34 5.91 9.56 3.32
N ASP A 35 5.57 9.83 4.58
CA ASP A 35 6.25 10.83 5.42
C ASP A 35 7.07 10.18 6.55
N ASP A 36 6.73 8.95 6.93
CA ASP A 36 7.32 8.35 8.11
C ASP A 36 8.63 7.62 7.79
N GLU A 37 9.72 8.08 8.40
CA GLU A 37 10.96 7.31 8.56
C GLU A 37 10.92 6.42 9.81
N ASP A 38 9.98 6.66 10.73
CA ASP A 38 9.93 5.98 12.03
C ASP A 38 8.97 4.78 12.00
N ILE A 39 9.55 3.58 12.08
CA ILE A 39 8.86 2.27 12.03
C ILE A 39 7.90 2.05 13.23
N LYS A 40 7.84 3.02 14.17
CA LYS A 40 7.13 2.90 15.45
C LYS A 40 5.70 3.42 15.43
N HIS A 41 5.26 4.04 14.34
CA HIS A 41 3.88 4.48 14.23
C HIS A 41 2.97 3.30 13.84
N HIS A 42 1.88 3.10 14.57
CA HIS A 42 0.87 2.08 14.22
C HIS A 42 0.16 2.41 12.89
N ASP A 43 0.37 3.63 12.38
CA ASP A 43 -0.27 4.19 11.19
C ASP A 43 0.45 3.78 9.88
N ILE A 44 1.52 2.96 9.98
CA ILE A 44 2.25 2.35 8.85
C ILE A 44 2.15 0.82 8.81
N GLN A 45 1.37 0.20 9.71
CA GLN A 45 1.18 -1.25 9.75
C GLN A 45 0.03 -1.68 8.83
N TRP A 46 0.33 -2.53 7.85
CA TRP A 46 -0.61 -3.01 6.84
C TRP A 46 -0.85 -4.50 6.97
N MET A 47 -2.02 -4.95 6.55
CA MET A 47 -2.35 -6.36 6.44
C MET A 47 -2.68 -6.66 4.99
N ILE A 48 -2.07 -7.72 4.47
CA ILE A 48 -2.30 -8.17 3.10
C ILE A 48 -3.32 -9.30 3.15
N ILE A 49 -4.55 -8.99 2.75
CA ILE A 49 -5.65 -9.95 2.72
C ILE A 49 -5.74 -10.51 1.30
N ASN A 50 -5.34 -11.77 1.14
CA ASN A 50 -5.46 -12.48 -0.13
C ASN A 50 -6.93 -12.70 -0.49
N ARG A 51 -7.29 -12.38 -1.73
CA ARG A 51 -8.61 -12.60 -2.31
C ARG A 51 -8.49 -13.51 -3.54
N GLU A 52 -9.63 -13.82 -4.14
CA GLU A 52 -9.67 -14.64 -5.34
C GLU A 52 -8.96 -13.96 -6.52
N TYR A 53 -8.56 -14.76 -7.52
CA TYR A 53 -7.97 -14.27 -8.78
C TYR A 53 -6.67 -13.48 -8.64
N HIS A 54 -5.79 -13.86 -7.70
CA HIS A 54 -4.49 -13.19 -7.47
C HIS A 54 -4.60 -11.71 -7.06
N LYS A 55 -5.77 -11.30 -6.57
CA LYS A 55 -5.98 -9.97 -6.02
C LYS A 55 -5.76 -9.98 -4.51
N VAL A 56 -5.28 -8.87 -3.99
CA VAL A 56 -5.07 -8.63 -2.56
C VAL A 56 -5.78 -7.34 -2.16
N ALA A 57 -6.26 -7.29 -0.93
CA ALA A 57 -6.72 -6.06 -0.29
C ALA A 57 -5.70 -5.66 0.77
N LEU A 58 -5.32 -4.39 0.77
CA LEU A 58 -4.40 -3.83 1.76
C LEU A 58 -5.23 -3.11 2.81
N ARG A 59 -5.17 -3.58 4.06
CA ARG A 59 -5.90 -3.01 5.19
C ARG A 59 -4.93 -2.38 6.17
N ILE A 60 -5.17 -1.15 6.62
CA ILE A 60 -4.36 -0.57 7.69
C ILE A 60 -4.82 -1.11 9.05
N VAL A 61 -3.86 -1.53 9.89
CA VAL A 61 -4.15 -2.11 11.21
C VAL A 61 -4.82 -1.08 12.13
N LYS A 62 -4.33 0.16 12.12
CA LYS A 62 -4.81 1.24 13.01
C LYS A 62 -6.29 1.54 12.86
N HIS A 63 -6.71 1.84 11.63
CA HIS A 63 -8.06 2.31 11.33
C HIS A 63 -8.97 1.18 10.85
N GLY A 64 -8.39 0.05 10.44
CA GLY A 64 -9.13 -1.08 9.88
C GLY A 64 -9.73 -0.79 8.51
N THR A 65 -9.35 0.30 7.86
CA THR A 65 -9.79 0.69 6.52
C THR A 65 -8.90 0.10 5.42
N PHE A 66 -9.42 0.04 4.21
CA PHE A 66 -8.77 -0.55 3.04
C PHE A 66 -8.22 0.51 2.11
N LEU A 67 -7.09 0.20 1.49
CA LEU A 67 -6.50 1.01 0.42
C LEU A 67 -7.35 0.92 -0.83
N SER A 68 -7.95 2.01 -1.26
CA SER A 68 -8.73 2.13 -2.50
C SER A 68 -8.04 3.02 -3.53
N ALA A 69 -8.10 2.59 -4.78
CA ALA A 69 -7.72 3.39 -5.94
C ALA A 69 -8.97 4.02 -6.56
N GLU A 70 -9.07 5.33 -6.48
CA GLU A 70 -10.15 6.10 -7.09
C GLU A 70 -9.94 6.20 -8.61
N GLU A 71 -11.04 6.37 -9.36
CA GLU A 71 -11.01 6.49 -10.83
C GLU A 71 -10.23 7.73 -11.30
N ASP A 72 -10.22 8.80 -10.48
CA ASP A 72 -9.46 10.03 -10.71
C ASP A 72 -7.93 9.84 -10.53
N GLY A 73 -7.51 8.67 -10.02
CA GLY A 73 -6.12 8.32 -9.79
C GLY A 73 -5.63 8.63 -8.37
N ALA A 74 -6.48 9.21 -7.53
CA ALA A 74 -6.21 9.34 -6.10
C ALA A 74 -6.20 7.97 -5.42
N VAL A 75 -5.42 7.86 -4.34
CA VAL A 75 -5.42 6.67 -3.48
C VAL A 75 -5.89 7.11 -2.11
N ARG A 76 -6.84 6.38 -1.54
CA ARG A 76 -7.44 6.68 -0.24
C ARG A 76 -7.49 5.45 0.64
N CYS A 77 -7.60 5.68 1.94
CA CYS A 77 -7.74 4.62 2.94
C CYS A 77 -8.97 4.87 3.82
N SER A 78 -10.13 5.02 3.20
CA SER A 78 -11.40 5.35 3.87
C SER A 78 -12.41 4.20 3.91
N ASP A 79 -12.25 3.21 3.04
CA ASP A 79 -13.22 2.13 2.88
C ASP A 79 -13.16 1.14 4.04
N ARG A 80 -14.32 0.81 4.63
CA ARG A 80 -14.41 -0.18 5.72
C ARG A 80 -14.69 -1.60 5.23
N ASP A 81 -15.06 -1.73 3.96
CA ASP A 81 -15.36 -2.98 3.30
C ASP A 81 -14.51 -3.13 2.05
N ILE A 82 -14.19 -4.37 1.66
CA ILE A 82 -13.40 -4.64 0.45
C ILE A 82 -14.29 -4.38 -0.78
N GLN A 83 -14.14 -3.20 -1.37
CA GLN A 83 -14.78 -2.84 -2.63
C GLN A 83 -13.91 -3.22 -3.84
N ARG A 84 -14.45 -3.04 -5.05
CA ARG A 84 -13.73 -3.28 -6.31
C ARG A 84 -12.45 -2.46 -6.40
N ASP A 85 -12.50 -1.23 -5.91
CA ASP A 85 -11.40 -0.27 -5.90
C ASP A 85 -10.37 -0.57 -4.82
N CYS A 86 -10.72 -1.42 -3.83
CA CYS A 86 -9.81 -1.91 -2.80
C CYS A 86 -8.98 -3.13 -3.22
N LEU A 87 -9.18 -3.63 -4.44
CA LEU A 87 -8.52 -4.83 -4.93
C LEU A 87 -7.32 -4.47 -5.80
N TRP A 88 -6.17 -5.01 -5.42
CA TRP A 88 -4.89 -4.77 -6.06
C TRP A 88 -4.29 -6.08 -6.55
N GLU A 89 -3.74 -6.08 -7.75
CA GLU A 89 -2.91 -7.18 -8.24
C GLU A 89 -1.49 -6.96 -7.76
N MET A 90 -1.03 -7.82 -6.85
CA MET A 90 0.32 -7.78 -6.29
C MET A 90 1.27 -8.55 -7.21
N LYS A 91 2.18 -7.83 -7.86
CA LYS A 91 3.18 -8.41 -8.75
C LYS A 91 4.57 -8.29 -8.13
N GLN A 92 5.25 -9.42 -7.95
CA GLN A 92 6.65 -9.43 -7.55
C GLN A 92 7.54 -9.07 -8.75
N LEU A 93 8.48 -8.17 -8.53
CA LEU A 93 9.48 -7.73 -9.50
C LEU A 93 10.77 -8.55 -9.36
N GLU A 94 11.60 -8.55 -10.41
CA GLU A 94 12.87 -9.32 -10.44
C GLU A 94 13.87 -8.92 -9.35
N ASN A 95 13.78 -7.69 -8.86
CA ASN A 95 14.62 -7.16 -7.78
C ASN A 95 14.11 -7.51 -6.37
N GLY A 96 13.08 -8.35 -6.25
CA GLY A 96 12.46 -8.73 -4.98
C GLY A 96 11.47 -7.72 -4.42
N LYS A 97 11.26 -6.58 -5.09
CA LYS A 97 10.22 -5.60 -4.72
C LYS A 97 8.84 -6.04 -5.24
N TYR A 98 7.81 -5.34 -4.79
CA TYR A 98 6.44 -5.56 -5.21
C TYR A 98 5.85 -4.32 -5.87
N ALA A 99 4.99 -4.54 -6.85
CA ALA A 99 4.20 -3.51 -7.48
C ALA A 99 2.72 -3.85 -7.34
N PHE A 100 1.90 -2.85 -7.04
CA PHE A 100 0.46 -3.01 -6.87
C PHE A 100 -0.26 -2.38 -8.06
N HIS A 101 -1.06 -3.19 -8.75
CA HIS A 101 -1.81 -2.75 -9.92
C HIS A 101 -3.30 -2.67 -9.58
N SER A 102 -3.90 -1.50 -9.76
CA SER A 102 -5.29 -1.25 -9.43
C SER A 102 -6.22 -1.81 -10.51
N ASN A 103 -7.49 -1.96 -10.15
CA ASN A 103 -8.52 -2.36 -11.09
C ASN A 103 -8.79 -1.32 -12.22
N HIS A 104 -8.25 -0.11 -12.09
CA HIS A 104 -8.33 0.96 -13.09
C HIS A 104 -7.15 0.96 -14.08
N HIS A 105 -6.41 -0.16 -14.18
CA HIS A 105 -5.23 -0.31 -15.04
C HIS A 105 -4.09 0.68 -14.72
N ARG A 106 -3.97 1.07 -13.45
CA ARG A 106 -2.93 2.00 -12.97
C ARG A 106 -2.11 1.35 -11.87
N TRP A 107 -0.84 1.72 -11.80
CA TRP A 107 0.08 1.24 -10.78
C TRP A 107 0.07 2.18 -9.59
N LEU A 108 0.04 1.64 -8.38
CA LEU A 108 0.28 2.42 -7.16
C LEU A 108 1.66 3.04 -7.27
N THR A 109 1.76 4.34 -7.09
CA THR A 109 3.01 5.10 -7.16
C THR A 109 3.10 6.04 -5.98
N ALA A 110 4.22 5.99 -5.27
CA ALA A 110 4.53 7.05 -4.31
C ALA A 110 5.08 8.22 -5.13
N THR A 111 4.34 9.31 -5.19
CA THR A 111 4.79 10.50 -5.93
C THR A 111 4.94 11.62 -4.94
N GLY A 112 6.18 11.97 -4.61
CA GLY A 112 6.46 13.34 -4.19
C GLY A 112 6.00 14.24 -5.33
N MET A 113 5.06 15.15 -5.07
CA MET A 113 4.56 16.05 -6.10
C MET A 113 5.76 16.76 -6.75
N THR A 114 5.83 16.68 -8.07
CA THR A 114 6.86 17.34 -8.88
C THR A 114 6.75 18.85 -8.75
N ASP A 115 7.84 19.50 -8.32
CA ASP A 115 8.26 20.91 -8.50
C ASP A 115 7.32 22.09 -8.13
N ALA A 116 6.04 21.88 -7.84
CA ALA A 116 5.07 22.99 -7.68
C ALA A 116 4.59 23.24 -6.24
N THR A 117 4.96 22.40 -5.27
CA THR A 117 4.49 22.50 -3.87
C THR A 117 5.68 22.82 -2.95
N PRO A 118 5.58 23.84 -2.07
CA PRO A 118 6.66 24.22 -1.17
C PRO A 118 7.13 23.05 -0.26
N PRO A 119 8.43 22.95 0.01
CA PRO A 119 9.05 21.87 0.80
C PRO A 119 8.59 21.81 2.27
N GLU A 120 7.81 22.79 2.74
CA GLU A 120 7.29 22.86 4.11
C GLU A 120 5.99 22.06 4.34
N GLN A 121 5.44 21.40 3.31
CA GLN A 121 4.28 20.50 3.39
C GLN A 121 4.58 19.14 2.70
N GLU A 122 5.77 18.58 2.91
CA GLU A 122 6.35 17.42 2.21
C GLU A 122 5.74 16.04 2.53
N ALA A 123 4.42 15.98 2.71
CA ALA A 123 3.73 14.69 2.66
C ALA A 123 3.71 14.17 1.21
N HIS A 124 4.58 13.21 0.90
CA HIS A 124 4.60 12.54 -0.40
C HIS A 124 3.36 11.66 -0.58
N LEU A 125 2.36 12.14 -1.33
CA LEU A 125 1.10 11.42 -1.52
C LEU A 125 1.26 10.17 -2.40
N LEU A 126 0.46 9.15 -2.11
CA LEU A 126 0.30 8.00 -3.00
C LEU A 126 -0.75 8.32 -4.06
N THR A 127 -0.41 8.07 -5.32
CA THR A 127 -1.29 8.22 -6.47
C THR A 127 -1.21 6.97 -7.34
N THR A 128 -2.14 6.78 -8.26
CA THR A 128 -2.03 5.73 -9.27
C THR A 128 -1.70 6.31 -10.65
N LYS A 129 -0.74 5.70 -11.35
CA LYS A 129 -0.29 6.15 -12.68
C LYS A 129 -0.21 5.01 -13.68
N GLU A 130 -0.46 5.30 -14.96
CA GLU A 130 -0.47 4.29 -16.02
C GLU A 130 0.94 3.78 -16.41
N LYS A 131 1.99 4.63 -16.33
CA LYS A 131 3.33 4.32 -16.87
C LYS A 131 4.51 4.82 -16.02
N HIS A 132 4.51 4.55 -14.72
CA HIS A 132 5.63 4.94 -13.83
C HIS A 132 6.10 3.76 -12.97
N TYR A 133 6.65 2.74 -13.62
CA TYR A 133 7.09 1.49 -12.98
C TYR A 133 8.20 1.68 -11.95
N GLU A 134 9.06 2.68 -12.09
CA GLU A 134 10.15 2.95 -11.13
C GLU A 134 9.63 3.49 -9.79
N GLN A 135 8.59 4.31 -9.84
CA GLN A 135 7.93 4.89 -8.65
C GLN A 135 6.85 3.96 -8.07
N ALA A 136 6.57 2.85 -8.75
CA ALA A 136 5.57 1.85 -8.37
C ALA A 136 6.15 0.64 -7.65
N GLN A 137 7.40 0.74 -7.17
CA GLN A 137 8.09 -0.36 -6.50
C GLN A 137 8.09 -0.13 -5.00
N PHE A 138 7.61 -1.13 -4.27
CA PHE A 138 7.50 -1.12 -2.83
C PHE A 138 8.21 -2.32 -2.23
N ASP A 139 8.95 -2.11 -1.15
CA ASP A 139 9.40 -3.21 -0.30
C ASP A 139 8.24 -3.57 0.64
N VAL A 140 7.85 -4.83 0.65
CA VAL A 140 6.87 -5.38 1.60
C VAL A 140 7.66 -6.16 2.64
N ILE A 141 7.73 -5.62 3.85
CA ILE A 141 8.54 -6.15 4.95
C ILE A 141 7.58 -6.72 6.00
N GLU A 142 7.68 -8.01 6.30
CA GLU A 142 6.87 -8.63 7.35
C GLU A 142 7.28 -8.10 8.73
N VAL A 143 6.30 -7.72 9.55
CA VAL A 143 6.53 -7.30 10.93
C VAL A 143 6.71 -8.56 11.77
N GLU A 144 7.93 -8.80 12.24
CA GLU A 144 8.17 -9.85 13.24
C GLU A 144 7.60 -9.39 14.58
N ASN A 145 6.66 -10.18 15.09
CA ASN A 145 5.98 -9.96 16.38
C ASN A 145 6.80 -10.49 17.55
#